data_AF-A0A179UJJ0-F1
#
_entry.id   AF-A0A179UJJ0-F1
#
_cell.length_a   1.000
_cell.length_b   1.000
_cell.length_c   1.000
_cell.angle_alpha   90.00
_cell.angle_beta   90.00
_cell.angle_gamma   90.00
#
_symmetry.space_group_name_H-M   'P 1'
#
loop_
_entity.id
_entity.type
_entity.pdbx_description
1 polymer ?
#
loop_
_entity_poly.entity_id
_entity_poly.type
_entity_poly.pdbx_seq_one_letter_code
_entity_poly.pdbx_strand_id
1 'polypeptide(L)'
;MSTALADSREYVSQSGQSYRIEQVLQEETSPSQKICLALDDGVDPLAIVIERQISYFADEDALNGFLRYLGDNPWVWDFEVIQDGFNKDNLHRSFFLWKSVDDDFKSAMKNFDLEKRITAREALAHKWFEGV
;
A
#
# COMPACT_ATOMS: atom_id res chain seq x y z
N MET A 1 15.81 5.95 -16.54
CA MET A 1 14.69 5.21 -15.93
C MET A 1 13.94 4.56 -17.07
N SER A 2 14.15 3.27 -17.31
CA SER A 2 13.56 2.55 -18.45
C SER A 2 12.33 1.79 -17.96
N THR A 3 11.14 2.35 -18.19
CA THR A 3 9.88 1.61 -18.05
C THR A 3 9.73 0.70 -19.27
N ALA A 4 10.11 -0.56 -19.13
CA ALA A 4 9.79 -1.57 -20.13
C ALA A 4 8.29 -1.90 -20.06
N LEU A 5 7.67 -2.03 -21.23
CA LEU A 5 6.25 -2.30 -21.45
C LEU A 5 5.77 -3.55 -20.69
N ALA A 6 4.52 -3.53 -20.20
CA ALA A 6 3.82 -4.67 -19.62
C ALA A 6 4.04 -5.95 -20.46
N ASP A 7 4.42 -7.05 -19.83
CA ASP A 7 4.52 -8.34 -20.52
C ASP A 7 3.10 -8.89 -20.66
N SER A 8 2.61 -9.00 -21.89
CA SER A 8 1.25 -9.47 -22.14
C SER A 8 1.07 -10.98 -21.91
N ARG A 9 2.11 -11.69 -21.46
CA ARG A 9 2.05 -13.11 -21.15
C ARG A 9 1.37 -13.37 -19.80
N GLU A 10 0.53 -14.39 -19.78
CA GLU A 10 0.05 -15.04 -18.57
C GLU A 10 1.13 -15.99 -18.01
N TYR A 11 1.26 -15.98 -16.69
CA TYR A 11 2.17 -16.82 -15.94
C TYR A 11 1.37 -17.59 -14.89
N VAL A 12 1.85 -18.76 -14.51
CA VAL A 12 1.24 -19.57 -13.44
C VAL A 12 2.21 -19.61 -12.27
N SER A 13 1.72 -19.23 -11.09
CA SER A 13 2.49 -19.26 -9.86
C SER A 13 2.73 -20.69 -9.38
N GLN A 14 3.61 -20.87 -8.41
CA GLN A 14 3.81 -22.17 -7.77
C GLN A 14 2.55 -22.66 -7.02
N SER A 15 1.62 -21.77 -6.67
CA SER A 15 0.32 -22.11 -6.10
C SER A 15 -0.75 -22.45 -7.15
N GLY A 16 -0.41 -22.41 -8.45
CA GLY A 16 -1.34 -22.70 -9.55
C GLY A 16 -2.20 -21.52 -9.98
N GLN A 17 -1.93 -20.32 -9.46
CA GLN A 17 -2.70 -19.10 -9.75
C GLN A 17 -2.14 -18.40 -10.99
N SER A 18 -3.04 -17.99 -11.89
CA SER A 18 -2.65 -17.30 -13.13
C SER A 18 -2.54 -15.80 -12.88
N TYR A 19 -1.47 -15.18 -13.35
CA TYR A 19 -1.20 -13.75 -13.21
C TYR A 19 -0.49 -13.18 -14.43
N ARG A 20 -0.54 -11.86 -14.59
CA ARG A 20 0.17 -11.11 -15.64
C ARG A 20 1.14 -10.11 -15.02
N ILE A 21 2.26 -9.89 -15.69
CA ILE A 21 3.25 -8.90 -15.26
C ILE A 21 2.86 -7.54 -15.84
N GLU A 22 2.24 -6.72 -15.02
CA GLU A 22 1.82 -5.36 -15.39
C GLU A 22 3.00 -4.41 -15.51
N GLN A 23 4.01 -4.56 -14.63
CA GLN A 23 5.15 -3.66 -14.61
C GLN A 23 6.39 -4.30 -13.99
N VAL A 24 7.57 -4.01 -14.55
CA VAL A 24 8.86 -4.27 -13.89
C VAL A 24 9.24 -3.03 -13.08
N LEU A 25 9.36 -3.19 -11.77
CA LEU A 25 9.67 -2.12 -10.80
C LEU A 25 11.17 -1.96 -10.59
N GLN A 26 11.90 -3.07 -10.54
CA GLN A 26 13.35 -3.10 -10.40
C GLN A 26 13.91 -4.29 -11.17
N GLU A 27 15.04 -4.10 -11.83
CA GLU A 27 15.78 -5.16 -12.50
C GLU A 27 17.26 -5.03 -12.15
N GLU A 28 17.81 -6.09 -11.58
CA GLU A 28 19.23 -6.26 -11.33
C GLU A 28 19.74 -7.37 -12.23
N THR A 29 20.91 -7.15 -12.82
CA THR A 29 21.53 -8.08 -13.76
C THR A 29 22.52 -9.03 -13.10
N SER A 30 22.85 -8.84 -11.81
CA SER A 30 23.84 -9.67 -11.09
C SER A 30 23.61 -9.64 -9.58
N PRO A 31 22.90 -10.63 -9.02
CA PRO A 31 22.21 -11.72 -9.72
C PRO A 31 21.03 -11.22 -10.57
N SER A 32 20.66 -11.95 -11.63
CA SER A 32 19.48 -11.63 -12.44
C SER A 32 18.21 -11.72 -11.61
N GLN A 33 17.75 -10.58 -11.08
CA GLN A 33 16.56 -10.47 -10.22
C GLN A 33 15.67 -9.36 -10.75
N LYS A 34 14.36 -9.63 -10.83
CA LYS A 34 13.35 -8.63 -11.22
C LYS A 34 12.30 -8.55 -10.13
N ILE A 35 12.00 -7.34 -9.69
CA ILE A 35 10.83 -7.04 -8.87
C ILE A 35 9.76 -6.57 -9.84
N CYS A 36 8.65 -7.29 -9.90
CA CYS A 36 7.54 -7.01 -10.80
C CYS A 36 6.24 -6.79 -10.02
N LEU A 37 5.38 -5.93 -10.54
CA LEU A 37 3.97 -5.92 -10.21
C LEU A 37 3.28 -7.00 -11.04
N ALA A 38 2.74 -8.00 -10.35
CA ALA A 38 1.99 -9.10 -10.95
C ALA A 38 0.56 -9.08 -10.40
N LEU A 39 -0.43 -9.14 -11.29
CA LEU A 39 -1.84 -9.10 -10.92
C LEU A 39 -2.58 -10.29 -11.52
N ASP A 40 -3.60 -10.76 -10.81
CA ASP A 40 -4.55 -11.71 -11.39
C ASP A 40 -5.34 -11.05 -12.53
N ASP A 41 -5.82 -11.86 -13.46
CA ASP A 41 -6.55 -11.36 -14.62
C ASP A 41 -7.81 -10.57 -14.22
N GLY A 42 -7.95 -9.39 -14.81
CA GLY A 42 -9.10 -8.50 -14.58
C GLY A 42 -9.03 -7.68 -13.30
N VAL A 43 -7.95 -7.77 -12.52
CA VAL A 43 -7.76 -6.94 -11.32
C VAL A 43 -7.20 -5.57 -11.69
N ASP A 44 -7.86 -4.52 -11.21
CA ASP A 44 -7.36 -3.15 -11.35
C ASP A 44 -6.16 -2.92 -10.41
N PRO A 45 -4.98 -2.51 -10.93
CA PRO A 45 -3.83 -2.15 -10.11
C PRO A 45 -4.13 -1.13 -9.01
N LEU A 46 -5.03 -0.18 -9.25
CA LEU A 46 -5.39 0.87 -8.29
C LEU A 46 -6.13 0.28 -7.08
N ALA A 47 -6.99 -0.71 -7.28
CA ALA A 47 -7.68 -1.38 -6.17
C ALA A 47 -6.67 -2.01 -5.20
N ILE A 48 -5.63 -2.65 -5.74
CA ILE A 48 -4.55 -3.26 -4.93
C ILE A 48 -3.74 -2.19 -4.19
N VAL A 49 -3.42 -1.09 -4.86
CA VAL A 49 -2.68 0.02 -4.23
C VAL A 49 -3.50 0.60 -3.08
N ILE A 50 -4.80 0.84 -3.28
CA ILE A 50 -5.70 1.38 -2.24
C ILE A 50 -5.83 0.39 -1.09
N GLU A 51 -6.07 -0.89 -1.36
CA GLU A 51 -6.14 -1.94 -0.33
C GLU A 51 -4.86 -1.97 0.52
N ARG A 52 -3.68 -1.92 -0.10
CA ARG A 52 -2.40 -1.88 0.64
C ARG A 52 -2.24 -0.61 1.46
N GLN A 53 -2.65 0.55 0.95
CA GLN A 53 -2.58 1.80 1.71
C GLN A 53 -3.45 1.74 2.97
N ILE A 54 -4.69 1.24 2.85
CA ILE A 54 -5.60 1.06 3.97
C ILE A 54 -4.99 0.04 4.94
N SER A 55 -4.64 -1.15 4.46
CA SER A 55 -4.09 -2.25 5.26
C SER A 55 -2.83 -1.89 6.04
N TYR A 56 -1.99 -0.98 5.54
CA TYR A 56 -0.74 -0.60 6.20
C TYR A 56 -0.89 0.63 7.10
N PHE A 57 -1.65 1.64 6.68
CA PHE A 57 -1.61 2.97 7.30
C PHE A 57 -2.93 3.42 7.94
N ALA A 58 -4.04 2.75 7.65
CA ALA A 58 -5.31 3.07 8.29
C ALA A 58 -5.51 2.24 9.55
N ASP A 59 -6.16 2.85 10.54
CA ASP A 59 -6.98 2.15 11.50
C ASP A 59 -8.46 2.45 11.20
N GLU A 60 -9.38 1.79 11.90
CA GLU A 60 -10.82 1.95 11.69
C GLU A 60 -11.27 3.42 11.85
N ASP A 61 -10.72 4.12 12.84
CA ASP A 61 -11.05 5.53 13.10
C ASP A 61 -10.55 6.45 11.98
N ALA A 62 -9.31 6.23 11.50
CA ALA A 62 -8.70 6.99 10.42
C ALA A 62 -9.44 6.81 9.09
N LEU A 63 -9.85 5.59 8.77
CA LEU A 63 -10.63 5.31 7.57
C LEU A 63 -12.04 5.92 7.66
N ASN A 64 -12.73 5.76 8.79
CA ASN A 64 -14.04 6.38 9.01
C ASN A 64 -13.98 7.91 8.94
N GLY A 65 -12.92 8.51 9.49
CA GLY A 65 -12.66 9.95 9.37
C GLY A 65 -12.47 10.38 7.91
N PHE A 66 -11.71 9.60 7.14
CA PHE A 66 -11.51 9.84 5.71
C PHE A 66 -12.80 9.70 4.89
N LEU A 67 -13.60 8.66 5.11
CA LEU A 67 -14.90 8.47 4.44
C LEU A 67 -15.86 9.63 4.74
N ARG A 68 -15.92 10.09 6.00
CA ARG A 68 -16.73 11.26 6.39
C ARG A 68 -16.25 12.54 5.69
N TYR A 69 -14.95 12.72 5.54
CA TYR A 69 -14.39 13.86 4.81
C TYR A 69 -14.74 13.82 3.31
N LEU A 70 -14.77 12.64 2.71
CA LEU A 70 -15.15 12.46 1.31
C LEU A 70 -16.63 12.83 1.04
N GLY A 71 -17.53 12.61 2.00
CA GLY A 71 -18.95 12.95 1.85
C GLY A 71 -19.62 12.18 0.71
N ASP A 72 -20.32 12.86 -0.19
CA ASP A 72 -21.04 12.23 -1.32
C ASP A 72 -20.13 11.91 -2.52
N ASN A 73 -18.84 11.67 -2.28
CA ASN A 73 -17.88 11.40 -3.33
C ASN A 73 -18.12 10.00 -3.95
N PRO A 74 -18.07 9.84 -5.28
CA PRO A 74 -18.37 8.57 -5.94
C PRO A 74 -17.42 7.42 -5.55
N TRP A 75 -16.23 7.73 -5.04
CA TRP A 75 -15.25 6.73 -4.62
C TRP A 75 -15.53 6.14 -3.23
N VAL A 76 -16.44 6.73 -2.43
CA VAL A 76 -16.75 6.23 -1.08
C VAL A 76 -17.10 4.75 -1.11
N TRP A 77 -17.91 4.34 -2.09
CA TRP A 77 -18.31 2.95 -2.26
C TRP A 77 -17.12 2.02 -2.55
N ASP A 78 -16.14 2.44 -3.35
CA ASP A 78 -14.95 1.64 -3.63
C ASP A 78 -14.11 1.43 -2.36
N PHE A 79 -13.97 2.46 -1.53
CA PHE A 79 -13.26 2.36 -0.24
C PHE A 79 -13.99 1.45 0.76
N GLU A 80 -15.32 1.52 0.82
CA GLU A 80 -16.15 0.63 1.65
C GLU A 80 -16.03 -0.83 1.22
N VAL A 81 -16.10 -1.11 -0.09
CA VAL A 81 -15.92 -2.48 -0.62
C VAL A 81 -14.54 -3.05 -0.27
N ILE A 82 -13.49 -2.23 -0.37
CA ILE A 82 -12.13 -2.65 0.00
C ILE A 82 -12.03 -2.89 1.51
N GLN A 83 -12.65 -2.05 2.33
CA GLN A 83 -12.69 -2.21 3.79
C GLN A 83 -13.37 -3.52 4.20
N ASP A 84 -14.53 -3.82 3.62
CA ASP A 84 -15.29 -5.04 3.86
C ASP A 84 -14.54 -6.31 3.41
N GLY A 85 -13.58 -6.16 2.50
CA GLY A 85 -12.68 -7.22 2.07
C GLY A 85 -11.72 -7.72 3.14
N PHE A 86 -11.47 -6.95 4.20
CA PHE A 86 -10.61 -7.38 5.31
C PHE A 86 -11.35 -8.33 6.26
N ASN A 87 -10.81 -9.53 6.44
CA ASN A 87 -11.41 -10.57 7.28
C ASN A 87 -10.33 -11.48 7.90
N LYS A 88 -10.73 -12.62 8.49
CA LYS A 88 -9.79 -13.55 9.12
C LYS A 88 -8.76 -14.14 8.14
N ASP A 89 -9.12 -14.23 6.86
CA ASP A 89 -8.28 -14.77 5.79
C ASP A 89 -7.55 -13.66 5.01
N ASN A 90 -8.10 -12.43 4.99
CA ASN A 90 -7.43 -11.22 4.49
C ASN A 90 -7.20 -10.22 5.63
N LEU A 91 -6.16 -10.48 6.45
CA LEU A 91 -5.89 -9.67 7.63
C LEU A 91 -5.31 -8.31 7.29
N HIS A 92 -5.72 -7.31 8.06
CA HIS A 92 -5.08 -6.01 8.11
C HIS A 92 -3.61 -6.16 8.49
N ARG A 93 -2.69 -5.65 7.65
CA ARG A 93 -1.24 -5.77 7.83
C ARG A 93 -0.64 -4.47 8.32
N SER A 94 -1.19 -3.95 9.42
CA SER A 94 -0.82 -2.64 9.94
C SER A 94 0.70 -2.51 10.04
N PHE A 95 1.25 -1.45 9.44
CA PHE A 95 2.67 -1.13 9.46
C PHE A 95 3.20 -0.97 10.89
N PHE A 96 2.33 -0.54 11.81
CA PHE A 96 2.66 -0.39 13.23
C PHE A 96 3.04 -1.72 13.91
N LEU A 97 2.59 -2.86 13.39
CA LEU A 97 2.88 -4.20 13.95
C LEU A 97 4.24 -4.76 13.50
N TRP A 98 4.97 -4.07 12.62
CA TRP A 98 6.23 -4.59 12.07
C TRP A 98 7.34 -4.49 13.12
N LYS A 99 7.88 -5.65 13.52
CA LYS A 99 8.87 -5.75 14.62
C LYS A 99 10.26 -5.22 14.29
N SER A 100 10.62 -5.16 13.02
CA SER A 100 11.96 -4.77 12.56
C SER A 100 12.10 -3.27 12.23
N VAL A 101 11.07 -2.49 12.53
CA VAL A 101 11.01 -1.07 12.23
C VAL A 101 11.04 -0.31 13.55
N ASP A 102 11.85 0.74 13.61
CA ASP A 102 11.97 1.61 14.77
C ASP A 102 10.65 2.33 15.09
N ASP A 103 10.33 2.46 16.38
CA ASP A 103 9.05 3.03 16.81
C ASP A 103 8.97 4.54 16.59
N ASP A 104 10.07 5.29 16.71
CA ASP A 104 10.12 6.70 16.36
C ASP A 104 9.99 6.89 14.84
N PHE A 105 10.50 5.96 14.03
CA PHE A 105 10.22 5.99 12.59
C PHE A 105 8.74 5.75 12.29
N LYS A 106 8.10 4.77 12.96
CA LYS A 106 6.67 4.49 12.76
C LYS A 106 5.80 5.68 13.10
N SER A 107 6.08 6.42 14.17
CA SER A 107 5.33 7.62 14.54
C SER A 107 5.55 8.79 13.57
N ALA A 108 6.68 8.83 12.86
CA ALA A 108 6.95 9.80 11.81
C ALA A 108 6.24 9.47 10.47
N MET A 109 5.77 8.23 10.30
CA MET A 109 5.15 7.77 9.05
C MET A 109 3.71 8.25 8.89
N LYS A 110 3.26 8.25 7.64
CA LYS A 110 1.94 8.74 7.20
C LYS A 110 0.81 8.11 8.02
N ASN A 111 0.07 8.95 8.75
CA ASN A 111 -1.27 8.61 9.22
C ASN A 111 -2.25 8.73 8.03
N PHE A 112 -3.15 7.76 7.89
CA PHE A 112 -4.21 7.80 6.88
C PHE A 112 -5.24 8.90 7.17
N ASP A 113 -5.45 9.21 8.46
CA ASP A 113 -6.26 10.34 8.90
C ASP A 113 -5.57 11.66 8.51
N LEU A 114 -6.22 12.41 7.63
CA LEU A 114 -5.70 13.66 7.09
C LEU A 114 -5.47 14.72 8.17
N GLU A 115 -6.27 14.72 9.25
CA GLU A 115 -6.14 15.70 10.34
C GLU A 115 -4.98 15.35 11.28
N LYS A 116 -4.59 14.08 11.34
CA LYS A 116 -3.49 13.59 12.19
C LYS A 116 -2.15 13.48 11.45
N ARG A 117 -2.13 13.86 10.17
CA ARG A 117 -0.93 13.77 9.36
C ARG A 117 0.04 14.89 9.73
N ILE A 118 1.23 14.50 10.24
CA ILE A 118 2.27 15.47 10.56
C ILE A 118 2.71 16.25 9.31
N THR A 119 2.95 17.54 9.50
CA THR A 119 3.48 18.44 8.48
C THR A 119 4.97 18.19 8.24
N ALA A 120 5.51 18.69 7.12
CA ALA A 120 6.95 18.60 6.86
C ALA A 120 7.80 19.24 7.97
N ARG A 121 7.32 20.34 8.56
CA ARG A 121 7.98 21.00 9.69
C ARG A 121 7.99 20.11 10.94
N GLU A 122 6.87 19.47 11.25
CA GLU A 122 6.76 18.55 12.40
C GLU A 122 7.58 17.29 12.19
N ALA A 123 7.63 16.76 10.96
CA ALA A 123 8.51 15.65 10.61
C ALA A 123 9.99 16.00 10.83
N LEU A 124 10.44 17.18 10.39
CA LEU A 124 11.82 17.63 10.62
C LEU A 124 12.16 17.86 12.11
N ALA A 125 11.15 18.11 12.95
CA ALA A 125 11.31 18.22 14.39
C ALA A 125 11.14 16.87 15.13
N HIS A 126 10.85 15.79 14.41
CA HIS A 126 10.62 14.46 14.98
C HIS A 126 11.93 13.80 15.41
N LYS A 127 11.91 13.08 16.53
CA LYS A 127 13.10 12.39 17.10
C LYS A 127 13.83 11.50 16.11
N TRP A 128 13.09 10.83 15.23
CA TRP A 128 13.66 10.02 14.16
C TRP A 128 14.66 10.78 13.27
N PHE A 129 14.44 12.08 13.06
CA PHE A 129 15.33 12.93 12.27
C PHE A 129 16.40 13.64 13.11
N GLU A 130 16.47 13.38 14.42
CA GLU A 130 17.48 13.98 15.29
C GLU A 130 18.86 13.39 14.96
N GLY A 131 19.78 14.24 14.49
CA GLY A 131 21.15 13.84 14.16
C GLY A 131 21.37 13.24 12.76
N VAL A 132 20.35 13.31 11.88
CA VAL A 132 20.47 13.06 10.42
C VAL A 132 21.04 14.29 9.71
#